data_AF-A0AAE1E5D7-F1
#
_entry.id   AF-A0AAE1E5D7-F1
#
_cell.length_a   1.000
_cell.length_b   1.000
_cell.length_c   1.000
_cell.angle_alpha   90.00
_cell.angle_beta   90.00
_cell.angle_gamma   90.00
#
_symmetry.space_group_name_H-M   'P 1'
#
loop_
_entity.id
_entity.type
_entity.pdbx_description
1 polymer ?
#
loop_
_entity_poly.entity_id
_entity_poly.type
_entity_poly.pdbx_seq_one_letter_code
_entity_poly.pdbx_strand_id
1 'polypeptide(L)'
;MLSDMSMQKEQAQGNSQKEIILTVYHDKCSSLITEINSRDSEALSFVVLTNVLQKIAQLVLDFTYVEECCLVDQDFLLYAAYERVTYIIETLSSLERLTTEVAPDNHLRDVLSPSIAECIHWRKGALLYMYCHTVNSRCSREQLPSHFLQCLQNGSKHLIAMLSTRSSPVWLNTSSESTSEQDMVDVGSADDQREMLLSQGIYSDTHLLALMYLGEMCFWYAQLTQPSSCGPTGGAGQNVEYNRPTTETTASGDKWPQPQQADSTGTSSAAGGVGDKFALYAGPSCSGSKDSEPATPHSTPLQQGQSLDMLRVGQLCLENYITAAKGPMSAGGWSTDRAEEILQYFGELSI
;
A
#
# COMPACT_ATOMS: atom_id res chain seq x y z
N MET A 1 -11.60 32.62 24.59
CA MET A 1 -10.41 33.49 24.50
C MET A 1 -9.09 32.74 24.68
N LEU A 2 -8.75 32.16 25.84
CA LEU A 2 -7.48 31.41 25.99
C LEU A 2 -7.44 30.12 25.14
N SER A 3 -8.58 29.41 25.03
CA SER A 3 -8.73 28.23 24.15
C SER A 3 -8.58 28.61 22.67
N ASP A 4 -9.16 29.74 22.24
CA ASP A 4 -9.10 30.21 20.86
C ASP A 4 -7.68 30.67 20.47
N MET A 5 -6.93 31.28 21.40
CA MET A 5 -5.54 31.67 21.19
C MET A 5 -4.59 30.46 21.13
N SER A 6 -4.88 29.39 21.88
CA SER A 6 -4.10 28.14 21.82
C SER A 6 -4.32 27.41 20.49
N MET A 7 -5.58 27.30 20.05
CA MET A 7 -5.94 26.75 18.74
C MET A 7 -5.32 27.55 17.59
N GLN A 8 -5.36 28.88 17.64
CA GLN A 8 -4.76 29.75 16.62
C GLN A 8 -3.24 29.62 16.56
N LYS A 9 -2.58 29.40 17.71
CA LYS A 9 -1.13 29.20 17.78
C LYS A 9 -0.71 27.84 17.22
N GLU A 10 -1.47 26.78 17.49
CA GLU A 10 -1.26 25.45 16.90
C GLU A 10 -1.53 25.45 15.38
N GLN A 11 -2.59 26.12 14.93
CA GLN A 11 -2.86 26.30 13.49
C GLN A 11 -1.78 27.12 12.77
N ALA A 12 -1.29 28.20 13.40
CA ALA A 12 -0.21 29.00 12.84
C ALA A 12 1.13 28.23 12.79
N GLN A 13 1.42 27.43 13.82
CA GLN A 13 2.61 26.58 13.86
C GLN A 13 2.53 25.44 12.83
N GLY A 14 1.37 24.78 12.69
CA GLY A 14 1.13 23.77 11.66
C GLY A 14 1.24 24.34 10.24
N ASN A 15 0.75 25.56 10.00
CA ASN A 15 0.91 26.23 8.71
C ASN A 15 2.38 26.55 8.39
N SER A 16 3.18 26.96 9.39
CA SER A 16 4.61 27.24 9.18
C SER A 16 5.42 25.97 8.86
N GLN A 17 5.09 24.84 9.48
CA GLN A 17 5.75 23.56 9.19
C GLN A 17 5.38 23.05 7.79
N LYS A 18 4.10 23.16 7.40
CA LYS A 18 3.65 22.82 6.05
C LYS A 18 4.39 23.64 4.98
N GLU A 19 4.56 24.93 5.21
CA GLU A 19 5.29 25.81 4.29
C GLU A 19 6.75 25.38 4.13
N ILE A 20 7.44 25.08 5.23
CA ILE A 20 8.82 24.56 5.21
C ILE A 20 8.91 23.26 4.39
N ILE A 21 7.99 22.32 4.62
CA ILE A 21 7.96 21.04 3.90
C ILE A 21 7.78 21.29 2.41
N LEU A 22 6.84 22.16 2.01
CA LEU A 22 6.61 22.50 0.61
C LEU A 22 7.83 23.15 -0.04
N THR A 23 8.54 24.04 0.65
CA THR A 23 9.79 24.63 0.16
C THR A 23 10.85 23.56 -0.08
N VAL A 24 11.04 22.62 0.88
CA VAL A 24 12.01 21.53 0.73
C VAL A 24 11.69 20.66 -0.49
N TYR A 25 10.42 20.32 -0.72
CA TYR A 25 10.02 19.58 -1.92
C TYR A 25 10.25 20.36 -3.21
N HIS A 26 9.88 21.64 -3.21
CA HIS A 26 10.09 22.51 -4.36
C HIS A 26 11.57 22.56 -4.76
N ASP A 27 12.47 22.70 -3.79
CA ASP A 27 13.92 22.75 -4.03
C ASP A 27 14.46 21.41 -4.55
N LYS A 28 14.01 20.29 -3.97
CA LYS A 28 14.38 18.95 -4.46
C LYS A 28 13.92 18.71 -5.90
N CYS A 29 12.67 19.07 -6.22
CA CYS A 29 12.13 18.97 -7.57
C CYS A 29 12.91 19.85 -8.56
N SER A 30 13.20 21.11 -8.17
CA SER A 30 13.95 22.05 -9.00
C SER A 30 15.38 21.56 -9.29
N SER A 31 16.05 21.02 -8.27
CA SER A 31 17.38 20.42 -8.41
C SER A 31 17.35 19.22 -9.35
N LEU A 32 16.35 18.35 -9.23
CA LEU A 32 16.20 17.18 -10.10
C LEU A 32 15.89 17.55 -11.55
N ILE A 33 15.04 18.56 -11.78
CA ILE A 33 14.74 19.08 -13.11
C ILE A 33 16.01 19.67 -13.76
N THR A 34 16.82 20.39 -12.98
CA THR A 34 18.10 20.94 -13.48
C THR A 34 19.07 19.81 -13.81
N GLU A 35 19.15 18.78 -12.96
CA GLU A 35 19.94 17.57 -13.22
C GLU A 35 19.51 16.90 -14.54
N ILE A 36 18.21 16.75 -14.78
CA ILE A 36 17.67 16.17 -16.02
C ILE A 36 18.01 17.04 -17.23
N ASN A 37 17.74 18.35 -17.16
CA ASN A 37 17.95 19.28 -18.27
C ASN A 37 19.43 19.49 -18.62
N SER A 38 20.34 19.28 -17.66
CA SER A 38 21.78 19.39 -17.87
C SER A 38 22.39 18.22 -18.64
N ARG A 39 21.63 17.16 -18.92
CA ARG A 39 22.10 15.94 -19.58
C ARG A 39 21.76 15.95 -21.08
N ASP A 40 22.74 15.58 -21.91
CA ASP A 40 22.54 15.45 -23.36
C ASP A 40 21.61 14.28 -23.71
N SER A 41 20.72 14.52 -24.68
CA SER A 41 19.65 13.59 -25.11
C SER A 41 20.16 12.27 -25.72
N GLU A 42 21.43 12.19 -26.15
CA GLU A 42 21.99 11.01 -26.83
C GLU A 42 22.74 10.05 -25.90
N ALA A 43 22.88 10.35 -24.61
CA ALA A 43 23.74 9.56 -23.70
C ALA A 43 23.18 9.36 -22.28
N LEU A 44 21.86 9.32 -22.10
CA LEU A 44 21.31 8.83 -20.83
C LEU A 44 21.52 7.32 -20.74
N SER A 45 22.64 6.90 -20.13
CA SER A 45 22.85 5.49 -19.82
C SER A 45 21.69 4.95 -18.97
N PHE A 46 21.35 3.68 -19.13
CA PHE A 46 20.28 3.03 -18.34
C PHE A 46 20.49 3.19 -16.82
N VAL A 47 21.74 3.16 -16.37
CA VAL A 47 22.10 3.40 -14.96
C VAL A 47 21.73 4.82 -14.51
N VAL A 48 21.92 5.82 -15.36
CA VAL A 48 21.51 7.20 -15.06
C VAL A 48 19.99 7.32 -15.05
N LEU A 49 19.31 6.73 -16.02
CA LEU A 49 17.85 6.75 -16.11
C LEU A 49 17.20 6.15 -14.86
N THR A 50 17.63 4.95 -14.46
CA THR A 50 17.15 4.28 -13.24
C THR A 50 17.39 5.12 -12.00
N ASN A 51 18.57 5.72 -11.84
CA ASN A 51 18.87 6.62 -10.71
C ASN A 51 17.94 7.85 -10.66
N VAL A 52 17.66 8.47 -11.81
CA VAL A 52 16.74 9.62 -11.88
C VAL A 52 15.32 9.18 -11.53
N LEU A 53 14.83 8.07 -12.10
CA LEU A 53 13.49 7.56 -11.83
C LEU A 53 13.31 7.13 -10.37
N GLN A 54 14.33 6.55 -9.74
CA GLN A 54 14.31 6.23 -8.31
C GLN A 54 14.20 7.49 -7.45
N LYS A 55 14.91 8.58 -7.79
CA LYS A 55 14.76 9.88 -7.11
C LYS A 55 13.36 10.46 -7.27
N ILE A 56 12.79 10.40 -8.48
CA ILE A 56 11.40 10.83 -8.75
C ILE A 56 10.43 9.99 -7.90
N ALA A 57 10.59 8.67 -7.89
CA ALA A 57 9.74 7.77 -7.13
C ALA A 57 9.81 8.06 -5.62
N GLN A 58 11.00 8.30 -5.08
CA GLN A 58 11.16 8.68 -3.67
C GLN A 58 10.45 9.99 -3.34
N LEU A 59 10.57 11.01 -4.20
CA LEU A 59 9.86 12.29 -4.00
C LEU A 59 8.34 12.11 -4.02
N VAL A 60 7.84 11.31 -4.95
CA VAL A 60 6.41 11.00 -5.04
C VAL A 60 5.95 10.22 -3.81
N LEU A 61 6.72 9.25 -3.33
CA LEU A 61 6.43 8.51 -2.11
C LEU A 61 6.39 9.46 -0.91
N ASP A 62 7.41 10.30 -0.70
CA ASP A 62 7.43 11.20 0.44
C ASP A 62 6.29 12.24 0.36
N PHE A 63 5.97 12.75 -0.83
CA PHE A 63 4.87 13.69 -1.06
C PHE A 63 3.52 13.08 -0.70
N THR A 64 3.24 11.89 -1.24
CA THR A 64 1.97 11.19 -1.00
C THR A 64 1.85 10.74 0.45
N TYR A 65 2.95 10.51 1.18
CA TYR A 65 2.91 10.09 2.58
C TYR A 65 2.25 11.14 3.49
N VAL A 66 2.42 12.43 3.18
CA VAL A 66 1.75 13.51 3.92
C VAL A 66 0.24 13.43 3.78
N GLU A 67 -0.25 13.16 2.57
CA GLU A 67 -1.68 13.00 2.31
C GLU A 67 -2.25 11.74 2.98
N GLU A 68 -1.47 10.66 3.04
CA GLU A 68 -1.82 9.44 3.78
C GLU A 68 -1.94 9.70 5.28
N CYS A 69 -0.96 10.40 5.88
CA CYS A 69 -1.03 10.78 7.30
C CYS A 69 -2.30 11.59 7.58
N CYS A 70 -2.63 12.54 6.70
CA CYS A 70 -3.85 13.32 6.83
C CYS A 70 -5.13 12.46 6.71
N LEU A 71 -5.12 11.37 5.94
CA LEU A 71 -6.25 10.42 5.89
C LEU A 71 -6.40 9.66 7.21
N VAL A 72 -5.28 9.22 7.79
CA VAL A 72 -5.23 8.52 9.08
C VAL A 72 -5.67 9.43 10.22
N ASP A 73 -5.14 10.67 10.28
CA ASP A 73 -5.49 11.66 11.32
C ASP A 73 -6.98 12.03 11.28
N GLN A 74 -7.58 11.96 10.09
CA GLN A 74 -9.01 12.21 9.88
C GLN A 74 -9.84 10.92 9.98
N ASP A 75 -9.23 9.78 10.32
CA ASP A 75 -9.91 8.51 10.47
C ASP A 75 -10.78 8.14 9.25
N PHE A 76 -10.19 8.34 8.06
CA PHE A 76 -10.76 8.05 6.75
C PHE A 76 -12.22 8.54 6.59
N LEU A 77 -12.46 9.84 6.82
CA LEU A 77 -13.79 10.47 6.67
C LEU A 77 -14.49 10.06 5.37
N LEU A 78 -15.62 9.34 5.50
CA LEU A 78 -16.26 8.61 4.39
C LEU A 78 -16.56 9.43 3.14
N TYR A 79 -16.94 10.71 3.30
CA TYR A 79 -17.34 11.57 2.19
C TYR A 79 -16.16 12.06 1.32
N ALA A 80 -14.94 12.11 1.87
CA ALA A 80 -13.76 12.63 1.17
C ALA A 80 -12.65 11.58 1.02
N ALA A 81 -12.67 10.50 1.81
CA ALA A 81 -11.61 9.50 1.84
C ALA A 81 -11.40 8.84 0.47
N TYR A 82 -12.47 8.49 -0.23
CA TYR A 82 -12.34 7.81 -1.53
C TYR A 82 -11.62 8.66 -2.58
N GLU A 83 -11.99 9.94 -2.69
CA GLU A 83 -11.37 10.86 -3.65
C GLU A 83 -9.88 11.04 -3.36
N ARG A 84 -9.52 11.22 -2.08
CA ARG A 84 -8.12 11.37 -1.65
C ARG A 84 -7.31 10.08 -1.82
N VAL A 85 -7.87 8.92 -1.47
CA VAL A 85 -7.24 7.61 -1.71
C VAL A 85 -6.99 7.41 -3.20
N THR A 86 -7.98 7.71 -4.04
CA THR A 86 -7.85 7.60 -5.51
C THR A 86 -6.78 8.55 -6.03
N TYR A 87 -6.73 9.79 -5.56
CA TYR A 87 -5.70 10.76 -5.92
C TYR A 87 -4.28 10.24 -5.61
N ILE A 88 -4.07 9.68 -4.41
CA ILE A 88 -2.78 9.11 -4.01
C ILE A 88 -2.42 7.92 -4.91
N ILE A 89 -3.36 7.00 -5.13
CA ILE A 89 -3.15 5.82 -5.98
C ILE A 89 -2.81 6.21 -7.40
N GLU A 90 -3.52 7.17 -8.00
CA GLU A 90 -3.24 7.67 -9.36
C GLU A 90 -1.88 8.36 -9.45
N THR A 91 -1.49 9.10 -8.40
CA THR A 91 -0.17 9.72 -8.30
C THR A 91 0.92 8.65 -8.25
N LEU A 92 0.75 7.58 -7.47
CA LEU A 92 1.68 6.45 -7.42
C LEU A 92 1.69 5.66 -8.76
N SER A 93 0.54 5.47 -9.40
CA SER A 93 0.41 4.84 -10.73
C SER A 93 1.04 5.66 -11.85
N SER A 94 1.21 6.97 -11.67
CA SER A 94 1.95 7.79 -12.63
C SER A 94 3.42 7.38 -12.77
N LEU A 95 4.03 6.84 -11.70
CA LEU A 95 5.41 6.30 -11.74
C LEU A 95 5.51 5.04 -12.60
N GLU A 96 4.49 4.19 -12.55
CA GLU A 96 4.40 2.99 -13.37
C GLU A 96 4.26 3.37 -14.85
N ARG A 97 3.37 4.32 -15.16
CA ARG A 97 3.22 4.85 -16.53
C ARG A 97 4.52 5.49 -17.04
N LEU A 98 5.14 6.34 -16.22
CA LEU A 98 6.42 6.96 -16.56
C LEU A 98 7.50 5.91 -16.84
N THR A 99 7.58 4.87 -16.01
CA THR A 99 8.54 3.77 -16.19
C THR A 99 8.30 3.03 -17.52
N THR A 100 7.05 2.72 -17.85
CA THR A 100 6.69 2.08 -19.13
C THR A 100 7.00 2.97 -20.32
N GLU A 101 6.84 4.29 -20.20
CA GLU A 101 7.13 5.24 -21.29
C GLU A 101 8.63 5.37 -21.57
N VAL A 102 9.47 5.35 -20.53
CA VAL A 102 10.92 5.59 -20.66
C VAL A 102 11.77 4.31 -20.73
N ALA A 103 11.23 3.19 -20.27
CA ALA A 103 11.90 1.89 -20.24
C ALA A 103 10.88 0.75 -20.48
N PRO A 104 10.27 0.67 -21.70
CA PRO A 104 9.16 -0.24 -22.00
C PRO A 104 9.51 -1.72 -21.88
N ASP A 105 10.78 -2.08 -22.08
CA ASP A 105 11.26 -3.47 -22.03
C ASP A 105 11.64 -3.92 -20.61
N ASN A 106 11.49 -3.05 -19.60
CA ASN A 106 11.90 -3.33 -18.23
C ASN A 106 10.70 -3.38 -17.29
N HIS A 107 10.75 -4.29 -16.31
CA HIS A 107 9.74 -4.31 -15.26
C HIS A 107 9.98 -3.16 -14.27
N LEU A 108 8.90 -2.70 -13.63
CA LEU A 108 8.94 -1.63 -12.62
C LEU A 108 10.03 -1.84 -11.56
N ARG A 109 10.12 -3.08 -11.04
CA ARG A 109 11.11 -3.46 -10.01
C ARG A 109 12.56 -3.37 -10.51
N ASP A 110 12.79 -3.55 -11.81
CA ASP A 110 14.14 -3.53 -12.39
C ASP A 110 14.62 -2.09 -12.56
N VAL A 111 13.67 -1.16 -12.79
CA VAL A 111 13.95 0.27 -12.96
C VAL A 111 14.01 1.01 -11.62
N LEU A 112 12.99 0.81 -10.77
CA LEU A 112 12.83 1.53 -9.51
C LEU A 112 13.51 0.83 -8.31
N SER A 113 14.08 -0.35 -8.50
CA SER A 113 14.47 -1.31 -7.44
C SER A 113 13.28 -2.06 -6.80
N PRO A 114 13.52 -3.30 -6.30
CA PRO A 114 12.48 -4.07 -5.63
C PRO A 114 11.85 -3.38 -4.43
N SER A 115 12.65 -2.69 -3.61
CA SER A 115 12.15 -2.04 -2.39
C SER A 115 11.17 -0.90 -2.69
N ILE A 116 11.44 -0.08 -3.72
CA ILE A 116 10.53 1.01 -4.11
C ILE A 116 9.26 0.44 -4.77
N ALA A 117 9.40 -0.54 -5.68
CA ALA A 117 8.26 -1.17 -6.33
C ALA A 117 7.32 -1.86 -5.31
N GLU A 118 7.88 -2.59 -4.36
CA GLU A 118 7.15 -3.24 -3.27
C GLU A 118 6.42 -2.20 -2.41
N CYS A 119 7.09 -1.09 -2.06
CA CYS A 119 6.49 0.01 -1.31
C CYS A 119 5.32 0.66 -2.05
N ILE A 120 5.44 0.89 -3.36
CA ILE A 120 4.35 1.44 -4.19
C ILE A 120 3.13 0.50 -4.15
N HIS A 121 3.33 -0.80 -4.37
CA HIS A 121 2.25 -1.78 -4.33
C HIS A 121 1.63 -1.93 -2.94
N TRP A 122 2.47 -1.98 -1.89
CA TRP A 122 2.03 -1.98 -0.50
C TRP A 122 1.12 -0.80 -0.21
N ARG A 123 1.55 0.42 -0.52
CA ARG A 123 0.80 1.65 -0.19
C ARG A 123 -0.54 1.70 -0.92
N LYS A 124 -0.59 1.34 -2.19
CA LYS A 124 -1.86 1.24 -2.94
C LYS A 124 -2.81 0.22 -2.31
N GLY A 125 -2.30 -0.97 -1.97
CA GLY A 125 -3.09 -2.03 -1.36
C GLY A 125 -3.60 -1.68 0.04
N ALA A 126 -2.71 -1.19 0.90
CA ALA A 126 -3.01 -0.79 2.27
C ALA A 126 -4.01 0.38 2.34
N LEU A 127 -3.90 1.38 1.46
CA LEU A 127 -4.87 2.48 1.41
C LEU A 127 -6.28 2.00 1.04
N LEU A 128 -6.38 1.10 0.05
CA LEU A 128 -7.66 0.51 -0.32
C LEU A 128 -8.21 -0.38 0.80
N TYR A 129 -7.36 -1.16 1.47
CA TYR A 129 -7.76 -1.91 2.66
C TYR A 129 -8.31 -0.98 3.75
N MET A 130 -7.59 0.07 4.12
CA MET A 130 -8.01 1.01 5.18
C MET A 130 -9.32 1.71 4.82
N TYR A 131 -9.48 2.12 3.56
CA TYR A 131 -10.73 2.67 3.06
C TYR A 131 -11.89 1.65 3.18
N CYS A 132 -11.69 0.43 2.66
CA CYS A 132 -12.70 -0.62 2.70
C CYS A 132 -13.05 -1.02 4.13
N HIS A 133 -12.06 -1.16 5.01
CA HIS A 133 -12.24 -1.44 6.42
C HIS A 133 -13.12 -0.38 7.09
N THR A 134 -12.83 0.90 6.85
CA THR A 134 -13.58 2.03 7.41
C THR A 134 -15.03 2.05 6.90
N VAL A 135 -15.23 1.85 5.60
CA VAL A 135 -16.57 1.78 4.99
C VAL A 135 -17.34 0.59 5.54
N ASN A 136 -16.74 -0.59 5.57
CA ASN A 136 -17.39 -1.83 6.04
C ASN A 136 -17.75 -1.77 7.53
N SER A 137 -16.97 -1.04 8.33
CA SER A 137 -17.24 -0.85 9.75
C SER A 137 -18.35 0.17 10.05
N ARG A 138 -18.68 1.05 9.08
CA ARG A 138 -19.59 2.20 9.30
C ARG A 138 -20.88 2.13 8.48
N CYS A 139 -20.89 1.39 7.39
CA CYS A 139 -22.03 1.27 6.50
C CYS A 139 -22.67 -0.12 6.62
N SER A 140 -23.99 -0.19 6.54
CA SER A 140 -24.66 -1.47 6.29
C SER A 140 -24.42 -1.91 4.84
N ARG A 141 -24.70 -3.19 4.55
CA ARG A 141 -24.50 -3.77 3.21
C ARG A 141 -25.24 -2.99 2.11
N GLU A 142 -26.43 -2.46 2.41
CA GLU A 142 -27.26 -1.70 1.47
C GLU A 142 -26.75 -0.29 1.20
N GLN A 143 -25.88 0.23 2.08
CA GLN A 143 -25.31 1.58 2.02
C GLN A 143 -23.89 1.59 1.45
N LEU A 144 -23.36 0.44 1.06
CA LEU A 144 -22.02 0.35 0.50
C LEU A 144 -21.93 1.15 -0.80
N PRO A 145 -20.86 1.94 -1.00
CA PRO A 145 -20.64 2.66 -2.24
C PRO A 145 -20.54 1.71 -3.44
N SER A 146 -20.98 2.16 -4.62
CA SER A 146 -20.97 1.35 -5.84
C SER A 146 -19.58 0.87 -6.26
N HIS A 147 -18.53 1.60 -5.90
CA HIS A 147 -17.12 1.25 -6.16
C HIS A 147 -16.50 0.33 -5.11
N PHE A 148 -17.20 0.01 -4.02
CA PHE A 148 -16.64 -0.76 -2.90
C PHE A 148 -16.07 -2.11 -3.34
N LEU A 149 -16.82 -2.87 -4.16
CA LEU A 149 -16.37 -4.17 -4.67
C LEU A 149 -15.11 -4.03 -5.54
N GLN A 150 -15.02 -2.96 -6.34
CA GLN A 150 -13.86 -2.66 -7.15
C GLN A 150 -12.64 -2.29 -6.28
N CYS A 151 -12.84 -1.56 -5.18
CA CYS A 151 -11.77 -1.28 -4.22
C CYS A 151 -11.20 -2.56 -3.60
N LEU A 152 -12.04 -3.53 -3.22
CA LEU A 152 -11.57 -4.83 -2.71
C LEU A 152 -10.71 -5.56 -3.74
N GLN A 153 -11.17 -5.64 -4.99
CA GLN A 153 -10.42 -6.30 -6.06
C GLN A 153 -9.10 -5.60 -6.37
N ASN A 154 -9.12 -4.27 -6.48
CA ASN A 154 -7.91 -3.48 -6.78
C ASN A 154 -6.92 -3.54 -5.62
N GLY A 155 -7.40 -3.42 -4.37
CA GLY A 155 -6.57 -3.55 -3.18
C GLY A 155 -5.90 -4.91 -3.13
N SER A 156 -6.67 -5.97 -3.41
CA SER A 156 -6.15 -7.34 -3.45
C SER A 156 -5.08 -7.53 -4.53
N LYS A 157 -5.30 -7.02 -5.74
CA LYS A 157 -4.29 -7.05 -6.82
C LYS A 157 -3.00 -6.34 -6.43
N HIS A 158 -3.10 -5.20 -5.75
CA HIS A 158 -1.92 -4.47 -5.29
C HIS A 158 -1.16 -5.21 -4.19
N LEU A 159 -1.86 -5.83 -3.23
CA LEU A 159 -1.19 -6.65 -2.20
C LEU A 159 -0.54 -7.91 -2.81
N ILE A 160 -1.18 -8.55 -3.78
CA ILE A 160 -0.58 -9.66 -4.54
C ILE A 160 0.69 -9.21 -5.27
N ALA A 161 0.65 -8.04 -5.93
CA ALA A 161 1.81 -7.48 -6.61
C ALA A 161 2.95 -7.16 -5.62
N MET A 162 2.62 -6.63 -4.43
CA MET A 162 3.57 -6.40 -3.34
C MET A 162 4.25 -7.71 -2.93
N LEU A 163 3.47 -8.73 -2.57
CA LEU A 163 3.97 -10.05 -2.16
C LEU A 163 4.81 -10.73 -3.26
N SER A 164 4.53 -10.43 -4.54
CA SER A 164 5.23 -11.01 -5.69
C SER A 164 6.43 -10.21 -6.19
N THR A 165 6.75 -9.06 -5.57
CA THR A 165 7.76 -8.13 -6.10
C THR A 165 9.17 -8.74 -6.11
N ARG A 166 9.57 -9.36 -4.98
CA ARG A 166 10.91 -9.97 -4.83
C ARG A 166 10.98 -11.37 -5.42
N SER A 167 10.08 -12.24 -5.00
CA SER A 167 9.94 -13.61 -5.49
C SER A 167 8.48 -13.98 -5.34
N SER A 168 7.86 -14.45 -6.42
CA SER A 168 6.46 -14.86 -6.35
C SER A 168 6.33 -16.04 -5.40
N PRO A 169 5.50 -15.95 -4.34
CA PRO A 169 5.36 -17.04 -3.40
C PRO A 169 4.82 -18.28 -4.13
N VAL A 170 5.45 -19.44 -3.90
CA VAL A 170 5.13 -20.69 -4.62
C VAL A 170 3.67 -21.09 -4.39
N TRP A 171 3.18 -20.90 -3.16
CA TRP A 171 1.81 -21.20 -2.77
C TRP A 171 0.76 -20.39 -3.55
N LEU A 172 1.11 -19.20 -4.04
CA LEU A 172 0.18 -18.34 -4.78
C LEU A 172 -0.06 -18.83 -6.23
N ASN A 173 0.90 -19.58 -6.79
CA ASN A 173 0.83 -20.12 -8.16
C ASN A 173 0.33 -21.57 -8.21
N THR A 174 0.23 -22.25 -7.07
CA THR A 174 -0.09 -23.67 -7.04
C THR A 174 -1.60 -23.87 -7.09
N SER A 175 -2.11 -24.15 -8.29
CA SER A 175 -3.43 -24.73 -8.47
C SER A 175 -3.40 -26.16 -7.92
N SER A 176 -3.98 -26.34 -6.74
CA SER A 176 -4.26 -27.63 -6.08
C SER A 176 -3.07 -28.58 -5.92
N GLU A 177 -2.47 -28.59 -4.74
CA GLU A 177 -2.09 -29.86 -4.09
C GLU A 177 -2.08 -29.65 -2.58
N SER A 178 -2.85 -30.50 -1.90
CA SER A 178 -2.99 -30.56 -0.45
C SER A 178 -1.62 -30.83 0.18
N THR A 179 -1.07 -29.86 0.90
CA THR A 179 0.06 -30.12 1.79
C THR A 179 -0.50 -30.86 3.00
N SER A 180 -0.09 -32.10 3.17
CA SER A 180 -0.49 -32.97 4.27
C SER A 180 -0.18 -32.32 5.62
N GLU A 181 -1.21 -32.16 6.44
CA GLU A 181 -1.13 -31.77 7.84
C GLU A 181 -0.52 -32.89 8.68
N GLN A 182 0.81 -32.99 8.72
CA GLN A 182 1.53 -33.70 9.77
C GLN A 182 3.02 -33.42 9.64
N ASP A 183 3.47 -32.37 10.33
CA ASP A 183 4.75 -32.39 11.06
C ASP A 183 4.73 -31.23 12.08
N MET A 184 4.38 -31.59 13.32
CA MET A 184 4.49 -30.71 14.48
C MET A 184 5.96 -30.55 14.85
N VAL A 185 6.53 -29.44 14.36
CA VAL A 185 7.64 -28.61 14.86
C VAL A 185 8.47 -29.18 16.02
N ASP A 186 9.58 -29.84 15.67
CA ASP A 186 10.85 -29.56 16.37
C ASP A 186 11.15 -28.08 16.12
N VAL A 187 11.45 -27.31 17.18
CA VAL A 187 11.82 -25.90 17.03
C VAL A 187 13.18 -25.90 16.35
N GLY A 188 13.16 -25.94 15.02
CA GLY A 188 14.33 -25.82 14.18
C GLY A 188 15.14 -24.60 14.59
N SER A 189 16.41 -24.62 14.25
CA SER A 189 17.32 -23.52 14.51
C SER A 189 16.74 -22.19 14.00
N ALA A 190 17.24 -21.07 14.52
CA ALA A 190 16.84 -19.75 14.03
C ALA A 190 17.04 -19.59 12.51
N ASP A 191 18.01 -20.32 11.95
CA ASP A 191 18.27 -20.35 10.51
C ASP A 191 17.15 -21.08 9.74
N ASP A 192 16.64 -22.20 10.27
CA ASP A 192 15.52 -22.95 9.67
C ASP A 192 14.23 -22.11 9.67
N GLN A 193 13.98 -21.36 10.74
CA GLN A 193 12.82 -20.46 10.86
C GLN A 193 12.87 -19.30 9.86
N ARG A 194 14.07 -18.73 9.66
CA ARG A 194 14.30 -17.67 8.68
C ARG A 194 14.12 -18.19 7.25
N GLU A 195 14.68 -19.35 6.93
CA GLU A 195 14.53 -19.97 5.61
C GLU A 195 13.06 -20.29 5.31
N MET A 196 12.31 -20.77 6.30
CA MET A 196 10.87 -20.97 6.19
C MET A 196 10.14 -19.68 5.81
N LEU A 197 10.35 -18.57 6.52
CA LEU A 197 9.72 -17.29 6.17
C LEU A 197 10.05 -16.81 4.76
N LEU A 198 11.32 -16.91 4.36
CA LEU A 198 11.77 -16.48 3.02
C LEU A 198 11.17 -17.35 1.90
N SER A 199 11.07 -18.66 2.10
CA SER A 199 10.42 -19.57 1.14
C SER A 199 8.92 -19.29 0.97
N GLN A 200 8.26 -18.79 2.02
CA GLN A 200 6.87 -18.33 1.97
C GLN A 200 6.72 -16.90 1.40
N GLY A 201 7.83 -16.22 1.10
CA GLY A 201 7.84 -14.85 0.59
C GLY A 201 7.62 -13.79 1.67
N ILE A 202 7.86 -14.09 2.94
CA ILE A 202 7.69 -13.18 4.07
C ILE A 202 9.05 -12.59 4.45
N TYR A 203 9.27 -11.32 4.09
CA TYR A 203 10.56 -10.63 4.31
C TYR A 203 10.52 -9.60 5.45
N SER A 204 9.33 -9.24 5.93
CA SER A 204 9.13 -8.24 6.99
C SER A 204 7.72 -8.35 7.59
N ASP A 205 7.50 -7.68 8.72
CA ASP A 205 6.18 -7.52 9.34
C ASP A 205 5.14 -6.96 8.36
N THR A 206 5.56 -6.10 7.43
CA THR A 206 4.69 -5.57 6.36
C THR A 206 4.14 -6.66 5.46
N HIS A 207 4.91 -7.72 5.18
CA HIS A 207 4.41 -8.86 4.40
C HIS A 207 3.37 -9.64 5.19
N LEU A 208 3.57 -9.81 6.50
CA LEU A 208 2.60 -10.48 7.36
C LEU A 208 1.28 -9.68 7.43
N LEU A 209 1.35 -8.35 7.54
CA LEU A 209 0.18 -7.48 7.42
C LEU A 209 -0.50 -7.59 6.05
N ALA A 210 0.28 -7.66 4.97
CA ALA A 210 -0.27 -7.83 3.61
C ALA A 210 -1.08 -9.12 3.47
N LEU A 211 -0.61 -10.23 4.05
CA LEU A 211 -1.35 -11.49 4.08
C LEU A 211 -2.69 -11.35 4.80
N MET A 212 -2.70 -10.72 5.98
CA MET A 212 -3.92 -10.49 6.75
C MET A 212 -4.90 -9.58 6.01
N TYR A 213 -4.42 -8.44 5.50
CA TYR A 213 -5.24 -7.46 4.77
C TYR A 213 -5.86 -8.06 3.50
N LEU A 214 -5.07 -8.87 2.77
CA LEU A 214 -5.54 -9.57 1.58
C LEU A 214 -6.62 -10.60 1.94
N GLY A 215 -6.41 -11.41 2.99
CA GLY A 215 -7.39 -12.35 3.48
C GLY A 215 -8.73 -11.70 3.84
N GLU A 216 -8.69 -10.56 4.55
CA GLU A 216 -9.90 -9.82 4.91
C GLU A 216 -10.62 -9.19 3.72
N MET A 217 -9.90 -8.62 2.75
CA MET A 217 -10.55 -8.10 1.54
C MET A 217 -11.22 -9.22 0.73
N CYS A 218 -10.58 -10.39 0.64
CA CYS A 218 -11.17 -11.58 0.03
C CYS A 218 -12.43 -12.05 0.77
N PHE A 219 -12.44 -11.96 2.10
CA PHE A 219 -13.60 -12.28 2.92
C PHE A 219 -14.78 -11.36 2.64
N TRP A 220 -14.58 -10.03 2.69
CA TRP A 220 -15.64 -9.07 2.37
C TRP A 220 -16.13 -9.23 0.92
N TYR A 221 -15.22 -9.54 -0.01
CA TYR A 221 -15.59 -9.82 -1.39
C TYR A 221 -16.51 -11.04 -1.50
N ALA A 222 -16.18 -12.13 -0.82
CA ALA A 222 -16.98 -13.35 -0.81
C ALA A 222 -18.37 -13.10 -0.20
N GLN A 223 -18.45 -12.38 0.93
CA GLN A 223 -19.73 -12.04 1.55
C GLN A 223 -20.66 -11.26 0.62
N LEU A 224 -20.10 -10.40 -0.23
CA LEU A 224 -20.86 -9.58 -1.16
C LEU A 224 -21.30 -10.30 -2.44
N THR A 225 -20.49 -11.25 -2.91
CA THR A 225 -20.67 -11.90 -4.22
C THR A 225 -21.37 -13.26 -4.15
N GLN A 226 -21.33 -13.93 -2.99
CA GLN A 226 -22.04 -15.18 -2.82
C GLN A 226 -23.56 -14.93 -2.72
N PRO A 227 -24.39 -15.71 -3.45
CA PRO A 227 -25.84 -15.61 -3.34
C PRO A 227 -26.24 -15.98 -1.92
N SER A 228 -27.16 -15.20 -1.33
CA SER A 228 -27.70 -15.41 0.01
C SER A 228 -28.44 -16.76 0.10
N SER A 229 -27.72 -17.88 0.23
CA SER A 229 -28.30 -19.20 0.46
C SER A 229 -28.50 -19.51 1.95
N CYS A 230 -28.20 -18.57 2.84
CA CYS A 230 -28.66 -18.62 4.22
C CYS A 230 -29.77 -17.56 4.44
N GLY A 231 -31.02 -18.01 4.45
CA GLY A 231 -32.11 -17.28 5.09
C GLY A 231 -31.86 -17.16 6.60
N PRO A 232 -32.59 -16.28 7.31
CA PRO A 232 -32.21 -15.84 8.65
C PRO A 232 -32.34 -16.97 9.66
N THR A 233 -31.20 -17.55 10.05
CA THR A 233 -31.08 -18.04 11.43
C THR A 233 -30.98 -16.79 12.29
N GLY A 234 -32.00 -16.55 13.09
CA GLY A 234 -32.09 -15.38 13.96
C GLY A 234 -30.90 -15.30 14.92
N GLY A 235 -29.89 -14.55 14.52
CA GLY A 235 -29.04 -13.78 15.42
C GLY A 235 -29.41 -12.33 15.18
N ALA A 236 -30.22 -11.75 16.06
CA ALA A 236 -30.38 -10.31 16.13
C ALA A 236 -29.00 -9.66 16.05
N GLY A 237 -28.88 -8.57 15.28
CA GLY A 237 -27.66 -7.78 15.23
C GLY A 237 -27.20 -7.49 16.66
N GLN A 238 -26.21 -8.25 17.12
CA GLN A 238 -25.40 -7.84 18.24
C GLN A 238 -24.51 -6.76 17.66
N ASN A 239 -24.88 -5.52 17.96
CA ASN A 239 -23.88 -4.48 18.11
C ASN A 239 -22.74 -5.09 18.92
N VAL A 240 -21.64 -5.44 18.26
CA VAL A 240 -20.38 -5.65 18.95
C VAL A 240 -19.97 -4.25 19.38
N GLU A 241 -20.46 -3.87 20.55
CA GLU A 241 -19.90 -2.77 21.31
C GLU A 241 -18.43 -3.13 21.52
N TYR A 242 -17.55 -2.49 20.74
CA TYR A 242 -16.12 -2.52 21.00
C TYR A 242 -15.95 -2.09 22.45
N ASN A 243 -15.64 -3.04 23.33
CA ASN A 243 -15.28 -2.75 24.70
C ASN A 243 -14.02 -1.87 24.67
N ARG A 244 -14.25 -0.56 24.84
CA ARG A 244 -13.22 0.41 25.15
C ARG A 244 -12.63 0.02 26.50
N PRO A 245 -11.32 -0.25 26.63
CA PRO A 245 -10.70 -0.40 27.93
C PRO A 245 -10.83 0.93 28.66
N THR A 246 -11.54 0.92 29.79
CA THR A 246 -11.54 2.01 30.74
C THR A 246 -10.15 2.14 31.33
N THR A 247 -9.65 3.37 31.32
CA THR A 247 -8.40 3.78 31.94
C THR A 247 -8.39 3.40 33.42
N GLU A 248 -7.43 2.56 33.81
CA GLU A 248 -6.61 2.65 35.03
C GLU A 248 -5.98 1.28 35.31
N THR A 249 -4.75 1.05 34.83
CA THR A 249 -3.62 0.47 35.59
C THR A 249 -2.40 0.45 34.66
N THR A 250 -1.32 1.04 35.15
CA THR A 250 -0.04 1.30 34.50
C THR A 250 0.72 0.04 34.07
N ALA A 251 1.13 -0.03 32.79
CA ALA A 251 2.34 -0.73 32.36
C ALA A 251 2.89 -0.05 31.09
N SER A 252 4.09 0.50 31.20
CA SER A 252 4.85 1.14 30.12
C SER A 252 5.06 0.18 28.93
N GLY A 253 4.90 0.67 27.70
CA GLY A 253 5.26 -0.15 26.54
C GLY A 253 5.12 0.42 25.14
N ASP A 254 4.34 1.47 24.87
CA ASP A 254 4.15 1.91 23.47
C ASP A 254 4.87 3.23 23.16
N LYS A 255 6.09 3.09 22.65
CA LYS A 255 6.78 4.16 21.92
C LYS A 255 7.46 3.52 20.70
N TRP A 256 6.87 3.72 19.53
CA TRP A 256 7.51 3.36 18.28
C TRP A 256 8.83 4.13 18.14
N PRO A 257 9.94 3.51 17.69
CA PRO A 257 11.26 4.14 17.73
C PRO A 257 11.35 5.34 16.78
N GLN A 258 11.72 6.49 17.30
CA GLN A 258 12.10 7.67 16.50
C GLN A 258 13.59 7.59 16.13
N PRO A 259 13.98 7.92 14.88
CA PRO A 259 15.39 8.02 14.51
C PRO A 259 16.08 9.17 15.28
N GLN A 260 17.24 8.88 15.86
CA GLN A 260 18.08 9.86 16.57
C GLN A 260 18.55 10.97 15.62
N GLN A 261 18.21 12.22 15.92
CA GLN A 261 18.81 13.40 15.31
C GLN A 261 20.20 13.64 15.91
N ALA A 262 21.21 13.74 15.04
CA ALA A 262 22.52 14.26 15.37
C ALA A 262 22.50 15.80 15.36
N ASP A 263 23.06 16.39 16.41
CA ASP A 263 23.28 17.83 16.56
C ASP A 263 24.12 18.40 15.40
N SER A 264 23.67 19.53 14.85
CA SER A 264 24.60 20.50 14.26
C SER A 264 24.11 21.93 14.43
N THR A 265 24.98 22.71 15.05
CA THR A 265 24.90 24.11 15.43
C THR A 265 25.25 25.07 14.28
N GLY A 266 24.49 26.17 14.12
CA GLY A 266 24.89 27.45 13.51
C GLY A 266 25.15 27.43 11.99
N THR A 267 24.82 28.44 11.17
CA THR A 267 24.83 29.89 11.41
C THR A 267 24.08 30.60 10.26
N SER A 268 23.55 31.77 10.57
CA SER A 268 22.87 32.83 9.80
C SER A 268 23.23 33.12 8.32
N SER A 269 22.25 33.59 7.53
CA SER A 269 22.06 35.02 7.09
C SER A 269 21.65 35.25 5.62
N ALA A 270 20.80 36.29 5.46
CA ALA A 270 20.52 37.16 4.29
C ALA A 270 19.71 36.55 3.11
N ALA A 271 18.48 36.98 2.78
CA ALA A 271 17.92 38.30 2.40
C ALA A 271 17.95 38.58 0.88
N GLY A 272 16.76 38.85 0.32
CA GLY A 272 16.50 39.32 -1.05
C GLY A 272 15.60 38.33 -1.82
N GLY A 273 14.40 38.62 -2.30
CA GLY A 273 13.74 39.88 -2.62
C GLY A 273 13.52 39.97 -4.13
N VAL A 274 12.25 40.12 -4.55
CA VAL A 274 11.75 40.40 -5.92
C VAL A 274 11.71 39.15 -6.82
N GLY A 275 10.66 38.80 -7.59
CA GLY A 275 9.41 39.44 -7.96
C GLY A 275 9.03 38.98 -9.38
N ASP A 276 7.72 38.88 -9.63
CA ASP A 276 7.01 38.84 -10.92
C ASP A 276 6.77 37.50 -11.68
N LYS A 277 5.47 37.19 -11.76
CA LYS A 277 4.64 36.83 -12.93
C LYS A 277 5.17 35.78 -13.93
N PHE A 278 4.45 34.67 -14.00
CA PHE A 278 4.38 33.85 -15.21
C PHE A 278 2.94 33.76 -15.72
N ALA A 279 2.75 34.26 -16.94
CA ALA A 279 1.54 34.17 -17.72
C ALA A 279 1.50 32.81 -18.45
N LEU A 280 0.32 32.19 -18.42
CA LEU A 280 -0.05 31.01 -19.18
C LEU A 280 0.00 31.32 -20.69
N TYR A 281 0.68 30.45 -21.45
CA TYR A 281 0.49 30.35 -22.90
C TYR A 281 0.05 28.94 -23.28
N ALA A 282 -0.93 28.91 -24.16
CA ALA A 282 -1.62 27.73 -24.65
C ALA A 282 -1.19 27.37 -26.09
N GLY A 283 -1.10 26.06 -26.35
CA GLY A 283 -1.31 25.39 -27.63
C GLY A 283 -0.11 25.24 -28.59
N PRO A 284 -0.19 24.38 -29.63
CA PRO A 284 -1.37 23.65 -30.11
C PRO A 284 -1.22 22.13 -30.39
N SER A 285 -2.40 21.53 -30.56
CA SER A 285 -2.72 20.21 -31.11
C SER A 285 -2.21 19.97 -32.53
N CYS A 286 -1.86 18.72 -32.87
CA CYS A 286 -1.96 18.17 -34.23
C CYS A 286 -2.13 16.64 -34.23
N SER A 287 -2.83 16.18 -35.27
CA SER A 287 -3.56 14.94 -35.45
C SER A 287 -2.83 13.82 -36.22
N GLY A 288 -3.07 12.57 -35.81
CA GLY A 288 -3.37 11.37 -36.63
C GLY A 288 -2.45 10.90 -37.77
N SER A 289 -1.99 9.64 -37.71
CA SER A 289 -2.45 8.52 -38.57
C SER A 289 -1.63 7.22 -38.41
N LYS A 290 -2.39 6.15 -38.21
CA LYS A 290 -2.30 4.70 -38.54
C LYS A 290 -1.05 4.01 -39.13
N ASP A 291 -0.93 2.77 -38.63
CA ASP A 291 -0.46 1.49 -39.20
C ASP A 291 1.05 1.23 -39.35
N SER A 292 1.56 0.25 -38.56
CA SER A 292 2.26 -0.97 -39.04
C SER A 292 2.78 -1.81 -37.86
N GLU A 293 2.31 -3.06 -37.77
CA GLU A 293 2.77 -4.12 -36.85
C GLU A 293 4.10 -4.72 -37.34
N PRO A 294 5.01 -5.16 -36.43
CA PRO A 294 5.42 -6.55 -36.55
C PRO A 294 5.76 -7.28 -35.22
N ALA A 295 5.45 -8.57 -35.23
CA ALA A 295 6.14 -9.73 -34.65
C ALA A 295 6.57 -9.72 -33.16
N THR A 296 5.95 -10.66 -32.44
CA THR A 296 6.21 -11.09 -31.07
C THR A 296 7.62 -11.63 -30.82
N PRO A 297 8.13 -11.42 -29.59
CA PRO A 297 8.72 -12.53 -28.85
C PRO A 297 8.20 -12.63 -27.40
N HIS A 298 8.24 -13.86 -26.90
CA HIS A 298 7.86 -14.35 -25.57
C HIS A 298 8.24 -13.45 -24.38
N SER A 299 7.32 -13.27 -23.40
CA SER A 299 7.60 -13.23 -21.93
C SER A 299 6.34 -13.11 -21.03
N THR A 300 6.38 -13.88 -19.94
CA THR A 300 5.70 -13.79 -18.62
C THR A 300 4.18 -14.08 -18.43
N PRO A 301 3.81 -14.98 -17.49
CA PRO A 301 2.43 -15.33 -17.19
C PRO A 301 1.87 -14.43 -16.09
N LEU A 302 1.13 -13.40 -16.48
CA LEU A 302 -0.04 -12.83 -15.79
C LEU A 302 -0.52 -11.65 -16.65
N GLN A 303 -0.88 -11.95 -17.91
CA GLN A 303 -1.59 -11.00 -18.76
C GLN A 303 -3.06 -10.91 -18.32
N GLN A 304 -3.56 -9.69 -18.36
CA GLN A 304 -4.96 -9.27 -18.25
C GLN A 304 -5.92 -10.34 -18.80
N GLY A 305 -6.71 -10.97 -17.93
CA GLY A 305 -7.78 -11.89 -18.36
C GLY A 305 -8.12 -13.02 -17.39
N GLN A 306 -7.25 -13.35 -16.44
CA GLN A 306 -7.60 -14.31 -15.40
C GLN A 306 -8.36 -13.59 -14.27
N SER A 307 -9.63 -13.97 -14.07
CA SER A 307 -10.40 -13.58 -12.89
C SER A 307 -9.67 -14.11 -11.66
N LEU A 308 -9.30 -13.22 -10.74
CA LEU A 308 -8.67 -13.61 -9.48
C LEU A 308 -9.65 -14.48 -8.69
N ASP A 309 -9.23 -15.69 -8.32
CA ASP A 309 -10.00 -16.53 -7.40
C ASP A 309 -9.82 -15.99 -5.97
N MET A 310 -10.62 -14.98 -5.65
CA MET A 310 -10.57 -14.25 -4.38
C MET A 310 -10.71 -15.20 -3.18
N LEU A 311 -11.55 -16.24 -3.29
CA LEU A 311 -11.74 -17.22 -2.21
C LEU A 311 -10.47 -18.00 -1.96
N ARG A 312 -9.91 -18.62 -3.00
CA ARG A 312 -8.70 -19.41 -2.88
C ARG A 312 -7.50 -18.57 -2.41
N VAL A 313 -7.35 -17.37 -2.96
CA VAL A 313 -6.31 -16.44 -2.55
C VAL A 313 -6.45 -16.06 -1.08
N GLY A 314 -7.68 -15.76 -0.63
CA GLY A 314 -7.96 -15.42 0.76
C GLY A 314 -7.58 -16.55 1.71
N GLN A 315 -7.97 -17.78 1.40
CA GLN A 315 -7.60 -18.98 2.18
C GLN A 315 -6.08 -19.10 2.32
N LEU A 316 -5.38 -19.13 1.20
CA LEU A 316 -3.92 -19.30 1.17
C LEU A 316 -3.19 -18.21 1.96
N CYS A 317 -3.64 -16.96 1.87
CA CYS A 317 -3.02 -15.86 2.59
C CYS A 317 -3.18 -16.01 4.11
N LEU A 318 -4.37 -16.40 4.58
CA LEU A 318 -4.65 -16.56 6.00
C LEU A 318 -3.95 -17.79 6.59
N GLU A 319 -3.89 -18.89 5.85
CA GLU A 319 -3.11 -20.09 6.24
C GLU A 319 -1.63 -19.74 6.45
N ASN A 320 -1.04 -19.00 5.50
CA ASN A 320 0.34 -18.53 5.60
C ASN A 320 0.54 -17.53 6.74
N TYR A 321 -0.40 -16.61 6.94
CA TYR A 321 -0.39 -15.67 8.06
C TYR A 321 -0.37 -16.41 9.40
N ILE A 322 -1.28 -17.36 9.61
CA ILE A 322 -1.38 -18.13 10.86
C ILE A 322 -0.11 -18.95 11.09
N THR A 323 0.40 -19.61 10.04
CA THR A 323 1.63 -20.41 10.12
C THR A 323 2.82 -19.56 10.56
N ALA A 324 3.00 -18.39 9.96
CA ALA A 324 4.06 -17.47 10.33
C ALA A 324 3.87 -16.88 11.74
N ALA A 325 2.65 -16.43 12.05
CA ALA A 325 2.29 -15.79 13.33
C ALA A 325 2.43 -16.73 14.54
N LYS A 326 1.97 -17.98 14.42
CA LYS A 326 2.10 -18.98 15.50
C LYS A 326 3.47 -19.64 15.56
N GLY A 327 4.22 -19.62 14.45
CA GLY A 327 5.55 -20.21 14.38
C GLY A 327 6.66 -19.15 14.58
N PRO A 328 7.45 -18.85 13.53
CA PRO A 328 8.68 -18.07 13.62
C PRO A 328 8.46 -16.61 14.04
N MET A 329 7.24 -16.09 13.92
CA MET A 329 6.90 -14.72 14.33
C MET A 329 6.12 -14.65 15.65
N SER A 330 6.00 -15.75 16.39
CA SER A 330 5.25 -15.81 17.66
C SER A 330 5.70 -14.81 18.72
N ALA A 331 7.00 -14.48 18.76
CA ALA A 331 7.53 -13.47 19.67
C ALA A 331 6.99 -12.05 19.40
N GLY A 332 6.44 -11.79 18.21
CA GLY A 332 5.86 -10.51 17.82
C GLY A 332 4.43 -10.26 18.35
N GLY A 333 3.80 -11.26 18.99
CA GLY A 333 2.47 -11.10 19.59
C GLY A 333 1.31 -10.97 18.60
N TRP A 334 1.47 -11.49 17.38
CA TRP A 334 0.44 -11.46 16.34
C TRP A 334 -0.78 -12.32 16.72
N SER A 335 -1.98 -11.72 16.73
CA SER A 335 -3.23 -12.46 16.93
C SER A 335 -3.65 -13.21 15.66
N THR A 336 -4.13 -14.44 15.82
CA THR A 336 -4.68 -15.26 14.73
C THR A 336 -6.19 -15.41 14.76
N ASP A 337 -6.86 -14.94 15.80
CA ASP A 337 -8.29 -15.21 16.05
C ASP A 337 -9.15 -14.81 14.84
N ARG A 338 -8.88 -13.61 14.30
CA ARG A 338 -9.62 -13.09 13.13
C ARG A 338 -9.34 -13.88 11.86
N ALA A 339 -8.10 -14.31 11.65
CA ALA A 339 -7.73 -15.10 10.49
C ALA A 339 -8.40 -16.49 10.53
N GLU A 340 -8.45 -17.10 11.71
CA GLU A 340 -9.09 -18.39 11.96
C GLU A 340 -10.61 -18.31 11.75
N GLU A 341 -11.27 -17.26 12.24
CA GLU A 341 -12.69 -17.00 12.01
C GLU A 341 -13.02 -16.92 10.51
N ILE A 342 -12.20 -16.19 9.74
CA ILE A 342 -12.41 -16.04 8.30
C ILE A 342 -12.18 -17.36 7.57
N LEU A 343 -11.17 -18.14 7.94
CA LEU A 343 -10.93 -19.46 7.35
C LEU A 343 -12.09 -20.42 7.61
N GLN A 344 -12.68 -20.38 8.80
CA GLN A 344 -13.89 -21.16 9.10
C GLN A 344 -15.02 -20.80 8.14
N TYR A 345 -15.27 -19.50 7.92
CA TYR A 345 -16.27 -19.04 6.95
C TYR A 345 -15.96 -19.54 5.52
N PHE A 346 -14.70 -19.49 5.08
CA PHE A 346 -14.35 -20.02 3.76
C PHE A 346 -14.56 -21.54 3.65
N GLY A 347 -14.34 -22.28 4.72
CA GLY A 347 -14.64 -23.72 4.78
C GLY A 347 -16.12 -24.02 4.56
N GLU A 348 -17.02 -23.22 5.14
CA GLU A 348 -18.47 -23.35 4.99
C GLU A 348 -18.96 -23.06 3.56
N LEU A 349 -18.24 -22.23 2.80
CA LEU A 349 -18.56 -21.93 1.39
C LEU A 349 -18.09 -23.02 0.42
N SER A 350 -17.15 -23.87 0.83
CA SER A 350 -16.52 -24.88 -0.04
C SER A 350 -17.26 -26.24 -0.07
N ILE A 351 -18.54 -26.28 0.30
CA ILE A 351 -19.40 -27.48 0.31
C ILE A 351 -20.02 -27.77 -1.06
#